data_AF-A0A4Y2UN77-F1
#
_entry.id   AF-A0A4Y2UN77-F1
#
_cell.length_a   1.000
_cell.length_b   1.000
_cell.length_c   1.000
_cell.angle_alpha   90.00
_cell.angle_beta   90.00
_cell.angle_gamma   90.00
#
_symmetry.space_group_name_H-M   'P 1'
#
loop_
_entity.id
_entity.type
_entity.pdbx_description
1 polymer ?
#
loop_
_entity_poly.entity_id
_entity_poly.type
_entity_poly.pdbx_seq_one_letter_code
_entity_poly.pdbx_strand_id
1 'polypeptide(L)' 'MAVLLISVAFANAKSVCEEQRDEVLSEDAFGEYIPRCEADGTFTKKQFWASFGKYFCVDPDTGTKTTEYTRDRNLKCE' A
#
# COMPACT_ATOMS: atom_id res chain seq x y z
N MET A 1 -22.17 5.51 39.07
CA MET A 1 -21.39 4.68 38.13
C MET A 1 -20.75 5.63 37.12
N ALA A 2 -19.46 5.90 37.25
CA ALA A 2 -18.71 6.68 36.28
C ALA A 2 -17.84 5.70 35.49
N VAL A 3 -18.20 5.45 34.23
CA VAL A 3 -17.36 4.67 33.32
C VAL A 3 -16.24 5.61 32.88
N LEU A 4 -15.05 5.42 33.44
CA LEU A 4 -13.83 6.06 32.97
C LEU A 4 -13.60 5.60 31.52
N LEU A 5 -13.88 6.50 30.57
CA LEU A 5 -13.54 6.33 29.16
C LEU A 5 -12.02 6.27 29.08
N ILE A 6 -11.47 5.06 29.06
CA ILE A 6 -10.07 4.84 28.76
C ILE A 6 -9.92 5.26 27.29
N SER A 7 -9.41 6.46 27.07
CA SER A 7 -8.91 6.89 25.77
C SER A 7 -7.64 6.09 25.48
N VAL A 8 -7.79 4.80 25.17
CA VAL A 8 -6.69 4.04 24.58
C VAL A 8 -6.60 4.53 23.14
N ALA A 9 -5.81 5.57 22.93
CA ALA A 9 -5.27 5.85 21.62
C ALA A 9 -4.30 4.70 21.32
N PHE A 10 -4.82 3.61 20.75
CA PHE A 10 -4.00 2.58 20.16
C PHE A 10 -3.29 3.24 18.98
N ALA A 11 -2.03 3.63 19.18
CA ALA A 11 -1.16 3.94 18.06
C ALA A 11 -1.02 2.65 17.26
N ASN A 12 -1.74 2.54 16.14
CA ASN A 12 -1.51 1.44 15.21
C ASN A 12 -0.08 1.61 14.68
N ALA A 13 0.76 0.60 14.92
CA ALA A 13 2.07 0.54 14.29
C ALA A 13 1.86 0.56 12.77
N LYS A 14 2.62 1.41 12.05
CA LYS A 14 2.55 1.44 10.59
C LYS A 14 2.91 0.07 10.03
N SER A 15 2.17 -0.35 9.02
CA SER A 15 2.54 -1.54 8.28
C SER A 15 3.75 -1.29 7.36
N VAL A 16 4.33 -2.37 6.85
CA VAL A 16 5.41 -2.29 5.84
C VAL A 16 4.96 -1.51 4.59
N CYS A 17 3.72 -1.71 4.15
CA CYS A 17 3.18 -0.96 3.00
C CYS A 17 3.06 0.54 3.31
N GLU A 18 2.57 0.89 4.50
CA GLU A 18 2.40 2.29 4.90
C GLU A 18 3.74 2.98 5.09
N GLU A 19 4.74 2.30 5.64
CA GLU A 19 6.10 2.81 5.77
C GLU A 19 6.71 3.12 4.40
N GLN A 20 6.66 2.18 3.45
CA GLN A 20 7.18 2.39 2.09
C GLN A 20 6.43 3.51 1.35
N ARG A 21 5.10 3.57 1.49
CA ARG A 21 4.30 4.66 0.92
C ARG A 21 4.77 6.01 1.46
N ASP A 22 4.93 6.10 2.77
CA ASP A 22 5.27 7.36 3.43
C ASP A 22 6.72 7.78 3.15
N GLU A 23 7.65 6.83 2.98
CA GLU A 23 9.03 7.09 2.52
C GLU A 23 9.02 7.78 1.15
N VAL A 24 8.35 7.18 0.16
CA VAL A 24 8.26 7.74 -1.20
C VAL A 24 7.54 9.10 -1.23
N LEU A 25 6.58 9.33 -0.32
CA LEU A 25 5.88 10.62 -0.21
C LEU A 25 6.69 11.68 0.54
N SER A 26 7.63 11.28 1.39
CA SER A 26 8.49 12.18 2.16
C SER A 26 9.66 12.71 1.35
N GLU A 27 10.11 11.93 0.38
CA GLU A 27 11.03 12.37 -0.66
C GLU A 27 10.20 13.06 -1.77
N ASP A 28 10.70 14.14 -2.37
CA ASP A 28 10.08 14.77 -3.56
C ASP A 28 10.25 13.85 -4.79
N ALA A 29 9.75 12.62 -4.69
CA ALA A 29 10.03 11.50 -5.55
C ALA A 29 9.10 11.50 -6.76
N PHE A 30 9.32 12.48 -7.65
CA PHE A 30 8.54 12.63 -8.87
C PHE A 30 8.64 11.39 -9.76
N GLY A 31 7.50 10.72 -9.93
CA GLY A 31 7.38 9.59 -10.85
C GLY A 31 7.72 8.24 -10.22
N GLU A 32 8.12 8.20 -8.95
CA GLU A 32 8.30 6.96 -8.21
C GLU A 32 6.99 6.20 -8.04
N TYR A 33 7.13 4.89 -7.78
CA TYR A 33 6.00 4.05 -7.47
C TYR A 33 5.59 4.22 -6.01
N ILE A 34 4.34 4.65 -5.79
CA ILE A 34 3.75 4.76 -4.46
C ILE A 34 2.87 3.51 -4.23
N PRO A 35 3.23 2.62 -3.28
CA PRO A 35 2.44 1.44 -3.01
C PRO A 35 1.06 1.78 -2.45
N ARG A 36 0.05 1.01 -2.88
CA ARG A 36 -1.30 1.08 -2.34
C ARG A 36 -1.49 0.02 -1.27
N CYS A 37 -2.01 0.45 -0.14
CA CYS A 37 -2.27 -0.41 1.01
C CYS A 37 -3.78 -0.58 1.21
N GLU A 38 -4.18 -1.76 1.68
CA GLU A 38 -5.51 -2.05 2.21
C GLU A 38 -5.66 -1.47 3.62
N ALA A 39 -6.89 -1.49 4.16
CA ALA A 39 -7.19 -0.94 5.49
C ALA A 39 -6.54 -1.71 6.65
N ASP A 40 -6.14 -2.97 6.42
CA ASP A 40 -5.41 -3.80 7.39
C ASP A 40 -3.89 -3.60 7.31
N GLY A 41 -3.41 -2.73 6.41
CA GLY A 41 -2.00 -2.43 6.20
C GLY A 41 -1.29 -3.35 5.22
N THR A 42 -1.93 -4.39 4.67
CA THR A 42 -1.34 -5.21 3.60
C THR A 42 -1.28 -4.44 2.28
N PHE A 43 -0.48 -4.93 1.33
CA PHE A 43 -0.47 -4.36 -0.02
C PHE A 43 -1.74 -4.77 -0.77
N THR A 44 -2.38 -3.82 -1.47
CA THR A 44 -3.40 -4.18 -2.45
C THR A 44 -2.78 -5.09 -3.51
N LYS A 45 -3.35 -6.29 -3.72
CA LYS A 45 -2.82 -7.27 -4.69
C LYS A 45 -2.53 -6.66 -6.07
N LYS A 46 -3.44 -5.82 -6.56
CA LYS A 46 -3.27 -5.10 -7.82
C LYS A 46 -2.72 -3.70 -7.56
N GLN A 47 -1.49 -3.47 -8.03
CA GLN A 47 -0.82 -2.19 -7.92
C GLN A 47 -0.91 -1.41 -9.24
N PHE A 48 -0.75 -0.08 -9.15
CA PHE A 48 -0.74 0.81 -10.30
C PHE A 48 0.38 1.84 -10.17
N TRP A 49 1.33 1.79 -11.09
CA TRP A 49 2.37 2.80 -11.21
C TRP A 49 1.89 3.93 -12.11
N ALA A 50 1.39 5.00 -11.50
CA ALA A 50 0.71 6.09 -12.20
C ALA A 50 1.59 6.80 -13.24
N SER A 51 2.85 7.08 -12.89
CA SER A 51 3.81 7.75 -13.78
C SER A 51 4.02 7.02 -15.11
N PHE A 52 4.11 5.68 -15.05
CA PHE A 52 4.33 4.84 -16.23
C PHE A 52 3.04 4.28 -16.85
N GLY A 53 1.90 4.47 -16.18
CA GLY A 53 0.60 3.93 -16.59
C GLY A 53 0.59 2.41 -16.64
N LYS A 54 1.20 1.74 -15.64
CA LYS A 54 1.35 0.28 -15.59
C LYS A 54 0.62 -0.34 -14.40
N TYR A 55 -0.02 -1.48 -14.63
CA TYR A 55 -0.57 -2.36 -13.60
C TYR A 55 0.34 -3.57 -13.43
N PHE A 56 0.37 -4.11 -12.22
CA PHE A 56 1.07 -5.34 -11.87
C PHE A 56 0.48 -5.93 -10.60
N CYS A 57 0.75 -7.21 -10.34
CA CYS A 57 0.36 -7.86 -9.11
C CYS A 57 1.53 -7.95 -8.13
N VAL A 58 1.21 -7.91 -6.84
CA VAL A 58 2.14 -8.13 -5.74
C VAL A 58 1.57 -9.16 -4.77
N ASP A 59 2.47 -9.80 -4.03
CA ASP A 59 2.13 -10.55 -2.83
C ASP A 59 1.63 -9.58 -1.73
N PRO A 60 0.45 -9.82 -1.11
CA PRO A 60 -0.14 -8.89 -0.13
C PRO A 60 0.70 -8.64 1.12
N ASP A 61 1.46 -9.65 1.56
CA ASP A 61 2.17 -9.61 2.83
C ASP A 61 3.55 -8.98 2.67
N THR A 62 4.21 -9.23 1.53
CA THR A 62 5.59 -8.80 1.27
C THR A 62 5.72 -7.64 0.29
N GLY A 63 4.70 -7.37 -0.52
CA GLY A 63 4.78 -6.38 -1.60
C GLY A 63 5.61 -6.83 -2.81
N THR A 64 6.05 -8.09 -2.85
CA THR A 64 6.89 -8.64 -3.92
C THR A 64 6.11 -8.74 -5.24
N LYS A 65 6.65 -8.21 -6.34
CA LYS A 65 6.05 -8.31 -7.69
C LYS A 65 5.87 -9.77 -8.11
N THR A 66 4.65 -10.17 -8.48
CA THR A 66 4.32 -11.53 -8.93
C THR A 66 4.02 -11.63 -10.43
N THR A 67 3.79 -10.50 -11.11
CA THR A 67 3.52 -10.47 -12.56
C THR A 67 4.36 -9.43 -13.28
N GLU A 68 4.41 -9.51 -14.60
CA GLU A 68 4.95 -8.43 -15.42
C GLU A 68 4.04 -7.20 -15.47
N TYR A 69 4.62 -6.07 -15.87
CA TYR A 69 3.89 -4.82 -16.03
C TYR A 69 3.01 -4.86 -17.27
N THR A 70 1.74 -4.50 -17.11
CA THR A 70 0.76 -4.40 -18.20
C THR A 70 0.08 -3.03 -18.24
N ARG A 71 -0.54 -2.68 -19.35
CA ARG A 71 -1.46 -1.52 -19.44
C ARG A 71 -2.92 -1.92 -19.27
N ASP A 72 -3.18 -3.22 -19.07
CA ASP A 72 -4.52 -3.73 -18.85
C ASP A 72 -5.04 -3.35 -17.45
N ARG A 73 -6.05 -2.47 -17.43
CA ARG A 73 -6.76 -2.05 -16.21
C ARG A 73 -7.50 -3.20 -15.53
N ASN A 74 -7.86 -4.22 -16.31
CA ASN A 74 -8.60 -5.39 -15.88
C ASN A 74 -7.68 -6.57 -15.49
N LEU A 75 -6.38 -6.34 -15.33
CA LEU A 75 -5.44 -7.32 -14.78
C LEU A 75 -6.06 -7.98 -13.54
N LYS A 76 -6.11 -9.31 -13.55
CA LYS A 76 -6.55 -10.13 -12.43
C LYS A 76 -5.32 -10.60 -11.66
N CYS A 77 -5.35 -10.42 -10.34
CA CYS A 77 -4.32 -10.91 -9.43
C CYS A 77 -4.92 -12.07 -8.64
N GLU A 78 -4.24 -13.21 -8.65
CA GLU A 78 -4.64 -14.44 -7.97
C GLU A 78 -4.58 -14.28 -6.44
#